data_AF-A0A953XX83-F1
#
_entry.id   AF-A0A953XX83-F1
#
_cell.length_a   1.000
_cell.length_b   1.000
_cell.length_c   1.000
_cell.angle_alpha   90.00
_cell.angle_beta   90.00
_cell.angle_gamma   90.00
#
_symmetry.space_group_name_H-M   'P 1'
#
loop_
_entity.id
_entity.type
_entity.pdbx_description
1 polymer ?
#
loop_
_entity_poly.entity_id
_entity_poly.type
_entity_poly.pdbx_seq_one_letter_code
_entity_poly.pdbx_strand_id
1 'polypeptide(L)'
;PVVAAVNGHAIAGGCILAAACDSALMVNQGASIGVPELAVGVPFPPLPLEILRHAIGTPAAQRLAFSCENVAPEKALQLGLVQQLTDADKLIPAAIEEATRLGTMPRQSFVLTKRQLRAPAMQVLAALKQHAVDVTAEWHTPRVKEAIQQFVNATLKRRD
;
A
#
# COMPACT_ATOMS: atom_id res chain seq x y z
N PRO A 1 15.39 -2.29 9.57
CA PRO A 1 14.62 -1.67 8.46
C PRO A 1 13.83 -2.77 7.74
N VAL A 2 12.71 -2.44 7.10
CA VAL A 2 11.94 -3.36 6.27
C VAL A 2 11.88 -2.81 4.85
N VAL A 3 12.28 -3.60 3.85
CA VAL A 3 12.28 -3.21 2.44
C VAL A 3 11.36 -4.14 1.67
N ALA A 4 10.41 -3.59 0.90
CA ALA A 4 9.56 -4.35 0.00
C ALA A 4 10.26 -4.52 -1.36
N ALA A 5 10.27 -5.76 -1.86
CA ALA A 5 10.67 -6.09 -3.23
C ALA A 5 9.42 -6.50 -4.02
N VAL A 6 8.85 -5.56 -4.77
CA VAL A 6 7.58 -5.73 -5.51
C VAL A 6 7.87 -6.29 -6.91
N ASN A 7 7.78 -7.62 -7.03
CA ASN A 7 8.13 -8.37 -8.25
C ASN A 7 6.97 -8.55 -9.25
N GLY A 8 5.84 -7.87 -9.03
CA GLY A 8 4.62 -8.03 -9.82
C GLY A 8 3.51 -7.13 -9.30
N HIS A 9 2.25 -7.49 -9.56
CA HIS A 9 1.11 -6.70 -9.11
C HIS A 9 1.00 -6.64 -7.57
N ALA A 10 0.92 -5.44 -7.01
CA ALA A 10 0.71 -5.17 -5.59
C ALA A 10 -0.63 -4.44 -5.41
N ILE A 11 -1.73 -5.19 -5.39
CA ILE A 11 -3.08 -4.63 -5.39
C ILE A 11 -3.71 -4.70 -4.00
N ALA A 12 -4.49 -3.68 -3.64
CA ALA A 12 -5.20 -3.60 -2.37
C ALA A 12 -4.25 -3.78 -1.17
N GLY A 13 -4.39 -4.87 -0.41
CA GLY A 13 -3.48 -5.21 0.68
C GLY A 13 -2.01 -5.28 0.28
N GLY A 14 -1.69 -5.69 -0.96
CA GLY A 14 -0.32 -5.69 -1.47
C GLY A 14 0.28 -4.28 -1.58
N CYS A 15 -0.51 -3.31 -2.02
CA CYS A 15 -0.12 -1.90 -2.07
C CYS A 15 0.15 -1.36 -0.66
N ILE A 16 -0.74 -1.68 0.29
CA ILE A 16 -0.61 -1.24 1.68
C ILE A 16 0.61 -1.87 2.37
N LEU A 17 0.91 -3.14 2.11
CA LEU A 17 2.12 -3.78 2.62
C LEU A 17 3.39 -3.10 2.10
N ALA A 18 3.44 -2.77 0.80
CA ALA A 18 4.56 -2.02 0.23
C ALA A 18 4.69 -0.63 0.86
N ALA A 19 3.58 0.11 0.98
CA ALA A 19 3.53 1.45 1.58
C ALA A 19 3.88 1.48 3.08
N ALA A 20 3.71 0.36 3.80
CA ALA A 20 4.02 0.25 5.22
C ALA A 20 5.52 -0.01 5.51
N CYS A 21 6.29 -0.44 4.50
CA CYS A 21 7.73 -0.67 4.61
C CYS A 21 8.51 0.64 4.81
N ASP A 22 9.79 0.53 5.16
CA ASP A 22 10.68 1.70 5.25
C ASP A 22 11.16 2.15 3.86
N SER A 23 11.18 1.23 2.89
CA SER A 23 11.46 1.48 1.48
C SER A 23 10.78 0.38 0.63
N ALA A 24 10.43 0.70 -0.60
CA ALA A 24 9.85 -0.22 -1.56
C ALA A 24 10.52 -0.06 -2.93
N LEU A 25 10.98 -1.17 -3.49
CA LEU A 25 11.50 -1.28 -4.85
C LEU A 25 10.52 -2.10 -5.68
N MET A 26 10.39 -1.78 -6.97
CA MET A 26 9.43 -2.44 -7.86
C MET A 26 10.04 -2.75 -9.22
N VAL A 27 9.61 -3.85 -9.84
CA VAL A 27 9.97 -4.11 -11.24
C VAL A 27 9.44 -3.01 -12.16
N ASN A 28 10.25 -2.60 -13.11
CA ASN A 28 9.94 -1.52 -14.06
C ASN A 28 8.89 -1.91 -15.12
N GLN A 29 8.56 -3.20 -15.27
CA GLN A 29 7.63 -3.68 -16.29
C GLN A 29 6.75 -4.82 -15.77
N GLY A 30 5.58 -5.00 -16.40
CA GLY A 30 4.68 -6.13 -16.12
C GLY A 30 4.06 -6.13 -14.72
N ALA A 31 4.04 -4.99 -14.04
CA ALA A 31 3.54 -4.84 -12.68
C ALA A 31 2.65 -3.60 -12.55
N SER A 32 1.81 -3.58 -11.52
CA SER A 32 1.00 -2.43 -11.16
C SER A 32 0.73 -2.41 -9.67
N ILE A 33 0.47 -1.22 -9.12
CA ILE A 33 0.23 -1.03 -7.69
C ILE A 33 -0.93 -0.07 -7.49
N GLY A 34 -1.84 -0.35 -6.56
CA GLY A 34 -3.04 0.45 -6.41
C GLY A 34 -4.00 -0.07 -5.35
N VAL A 35 -5.06 0.69 -5.15
CA VAL A 35 -6.12 0.47 -4.15
C VAL A 35 -7.51 0.55 -4.80
N PRO A 36 -7.95 -0.53 -5.49
CA PRO A 36 -9.21 -0.53 -6.25
C PRO A 36 -10.45 -0.86 -5.41
N GLU A 37 -10.37 -0.87 -4.08
CA GLU A 37 -11.40 -1.38 -3.17
C GLU A 37 -12.77 -0.73 -3.40
N LEU A 38 -12.83 0.57 -3.69
CA LEU A 38 -14.10 1.25 -3.95
C LEU A 38 -14.78 0.75 -5.22
N ALA A 39 -14.02 0.37 -6.26
CA ALA A 39 -14.57 -0.23 -7.48
C ALA A 39 -15.14 -1.64 -7.24
N VAL A 40 -14.68 -2.34 -6.19
CA VAL A 40 -15.24 -3.61 -5.72
C VAL A 40 -16.49 -3.38 -4.85
N GLY A 41 -16.77 -2.13 -4.45
CA GLY A 41 -17.85 -1.79 -3.52
C GLY A 41 -17.46 -1.95 -2.05
N VAL A 42 -16.16 -2.07 -1.76
CA VAL A 42 -15.63 -2.26 -0.40
C VAL A 42 -15.10 -0.92 0.13
N PRO A 43 -15.65 -0.39 1.23
CA PRO A 43 -15.14 0.84 1.82
C PRO A 43 -13.74 0.63 2.43
N PHE A 44 -12.90 1.65 2.29
CA PHE A 44 -11.50 1.60 2.70
C PHE A 44 -11.34 1.80 4.22
N PRO A 45 -10.69 0.87 4.96
CA PRO A 45 -10.58 1.00 6.42
C PRO A 45 -9.62 2.15 6.82
N PRO A 46 -9.80 2.75 8.02
CA PRO A 46 -8.99 3.90 8.41
C PRO A 46 -7.48 3.62 8.53
N LEU A 47 -7.09 2.45 9.08
CA LEU A 47 -5.69 2.04 9.23
C LEU A 47 -4.91 2.05 7.90
N PRO A 48 -5.29 1.27 6.88
CA PRO A 48 -4.58 1.27 5.62
C PRO A 48 -4.65 2.63 4.91
N LEU A 49 -5.70 3.44 5.13
CA LEU A 49 -5.80 4.78 4.54
C LEU A 49 -4.74 5.73 5.12
N GLU A 50 -4.50 5.67 6.43
CA GLU A 50 -3.43 6.44 7.07
C GLU A 50 -2.04 5.97 6.66
N ILE A 51 -1.84 4.66 6.42
CA ILE A 51 -0.60 4.13 5.84
C ILE A 51 -0.38 4.73 4.44
N LEU A 52 -1.41 4.73 3.59
CA LEU A 52 -1.33 5.28 2.24
C LEU A 52 -1.04 6.79 2.27
N ARG A 53 -1.73 7.56 3.14
CA ARG A 53 -1.48 9.00 3.32
C ARG A 53 -0.08 9.28 3.83
N HIS A 54 0.46 8.46 4.74
CA HIS A 54 1.82 8.59 5.21
C HIS A 54 2.84 8.39 4.08
N ALA A 55 2.59 7.43 3.17
CA ALA A 55 3.50 7.12 2.08
C ALA A 55 3.51 8.19 0.97
N ILE A 56 2.35 8.64 0.51
CA ILE A 56 2.24 9.49 -0.70
C ILE A 56 1.57 10.86 -0.47
N GLY A 57 1.22 11.17 0.76
CA GLY A 57 0.50 12.40 1.12
C GLY A 57 -0.99 12.35 0.78
N THR A 58 -1.77 13.20 1.45
CA THR A 58 -3.24 13.23 1.32
C THR A 58 -3.75 13.43 -0.11
N PRO A 59 -3.23 14.38 -0.91
CA PRO A 59 -3.78 14.61 -2.25
C PRO A 59 -3.60 13.42 -3.20
N ALA A 60 -2.44 12.76 -3.15
CA ALA A 60 -2.17 11.59 -3.98
C ALA A 60 -2.95 10.36 -3.50
N ALA A 61 -3.02 10.14 -2.18
CA ALA A 61 -3.80 9.06 -1.59
C ALA A 61 -5.29 9.17 -1.96
N GLN A 62 -5.86 10.38 -1.86
CA GLN A 62 -7.25 10.62 -2.25
C GLN A 62 -7.48 10.35 -3.74
N ARG A 63 -6.60 10.83 -4.61
CA ARG A 63 -6.71 10.61 -6.06
C ARG A 63 -6.68 9.12 -6.39
N LEU A 64 -5.71 8.39 -5.85
CA LEU A 64 -5.54 6.96 -6.10
C LEU A 64 -6.73 6.14 -5.57
N ALA A 65 -7.20 6.44 -4.35
CA ALA A 65 -8.32 5.74 -3.74
C ALA A 65 -9.65 5.99 -4.50
N PHE A 66 -9.89 7.21 -4.98
CA PHE A 66 -11.12 7.53 -5.71
C PHE A 66 -11.10 7.09 -7.17
N SER A 67 -9.95 7.16 -7.84
CA SER A 67 -9.85 6.69 -9.23
C SER A 67 -9.90 5.16 -9.32
N CYS A 68 -9.58 4.45 -8.24
CA CYS A 68 -9.45 2.99 -8.21
C CYS A 68 -8.43 2.45 -9.23
N GLU A 69 -7.50 3.30 -9.68
CA GLU A 69 -6.51 2.92 -10.68
C GLU A 69 -5.42 2.04 -10.07
N ASN A 70 -5.04 1.00 -10.82
CA ASN A 70 -3.79 0.29 -10.60
C ASN A 70 -2.73 0.93 -11.47
N VAL A 71 -1.81 1.68 -10.86
CA VAL A 71 -0.85 2.49 -11.60
C VAL A 71 0.36 1.67 -12.04
N ALA A 72 0.92 2.01 -13.20
CA ALA A 72 2.16 1.44 -13.72
C ALA A 72 3.39 1.86 -12.88
N PRO A 73 4.53 1.16 -13.00
CA PRO A 73 5.70 1.37 -12.14
C PRO A 73 6.23 2.81 -12.17
N GLU A 74 6.28 3.46 -13.33
CA GLU A 74 6.75 4.85 -13.45
C GLU A 74 5.86 5.82 -12.68
N LYS A 75 4.55 5.59 -12.73
CA LYS A 75 3.59 6.42 -11.99
C LYS A 75 3.68 6.13 -10.48
N ALA A 76 3.90 4.88 -10.08
CA ALA A 76 4.14 4.52 -8.70
C ALA A 76 5.36 5.25 -8.11
N LEU A 77 6.45 5.31 -8.88
CA LEU A 77 7.66 6.05 -8.52
C LEU A 77 7.37 7.56 -8.38
N GLN A 78 6.65 8.15 -9.34
CA GLN A 78 6.26 9.57 -9.29
C GLN A 78 5.38 9.92 -8.08
N LEU A 79 4.50 9.00 -7.66
CA LEU A 79 3.64 9.20 -6.49
C LEU A 79 4.41 9.00 -5.18
N GLY A 80 5.58 8.37 -5.21
CA GLY A 80 6.33 7.98 -4.01
C GLY A 80 5.85 6.68 -3.36
N LEU A 81 5.00 5.89 -4.03
CA LEU A 81 4.59 4.55 -3.55
C LEU A 81 5.78 3.59 -3.48
N VAL A 82 6.74 3.78 -4.39
CA VAL A 82 8.01 3.05 -4.46
C VAL A 82 9.13 4.07 -4.65
N GLN A 83 10.33 3.76 -4.18
CA GLN A 83 11.47 4.69 -4.19
C GLN A 83 12.44 4.40 -5.34
N GLN A 84 12.38 3.21 -5.93
CA GLN A 84 13.24 2.81 -7.04
C GLN A 84 12.57 1.74 -7.89
N LEU A 85 12.86 1.79 -9.19
CA LEU A 85 12.49 0.78 -10.16
C LEU A 85 13.72 -0.03 -10.57
N THR A 86 13.53 -1.32 -10.84
CA THR A 86 14.59 -2.23 -11.28
C THR A 86 14.13 -3.14 -12.39
N ASP A 87 15.09 -3.70 -13.14
CA ASP A 87 14.81 -4.90 -13.93
C ASP A 87 14.48 -6.09 -12.99
N ALA A 88 13.75 -7.08 -13.49
CA ALA A 88 13.25 -8.20 -12.69
C ALA A 88 14.37 -9.05 -12.05
N ASP A 89 15.46 -9.27 -12.79
CA ASP A 89 16.63 -10.03 -12.34
C ASP A 89 17.47 -9.29 -11.27
N LYS A 90 17.32 -7.97 -11.18
CA LYS A 90 18.05 -7.10 -10.24
C LYS A 90 17.27 -6.74 -8.98
N LEU A 91 15.96 -7.02 -8.94
CA LEU A 91 15.08 -6.56 -7.86
C LEU A 91 15.53 -7.06 -6.48
N ILE A 92 15.73 -8.37 -6.33
CA ILE A 92 16.10 -8.96 -5.04
C ILE A 92 17.50 -8.49 -4.59
N PRO A 93 18.55 -8.51 -5.44
CA PRO A 93 19.84 -7.92 -5.08
C PRO A 93 19.74 -6.47 -4.61
N ALA A 94 19.01 -5.62 -5.34
CA ALA A 94 18.85 -4.20 -4.99
C ALA A 94 18.09 -4.00 -3.67
N ALA A 95 17.06 -4.81 -3.40
CA ALA A 95 16.32 -4.73 -2.14
C ALA A 95 17.17 -5.16 -0.94
N ILE A 96 18.02 -6.19 -1.09
CA ILE A 96 18.97 -6.61 -0.06
C ILE A 96 20.03 -5.54 0.18
N GLU A 97 20.54 -4.92 -0.88
CA GLU A 97 21.49 -3.81 -0.79
C GLU A 97 20.89 -2.64 0.00
N GLU A 98 19.67 -2.23 -0.33
CA GLU A 98 18.98 -1.14 0.38
C GLU A 98 18.71 -1.49 1.85
N ALA A 99 18.28 -2.72 2.13
CA ALA A 99 18.07 -3.18 3.50
C ALA A 99 19.38 -3.19 4.31
N THR A 100 20.48 -3.63 3.69
CA THR A 100 21.82 -3.64 4.27
C THR A 100 22.30 -2.23 4.56
N ARG A 101 22.16 -1.33 3.58
CA ARG A 101 22.51 0.10 3.70
C ARG A 101 21.77 0.76 4.86
N LEU A 102 20.44 0.61 4.92
CA LEU A 102 19.64 1.11 6.04
C LEU A 102 20.03 0.46 7.38
N GLY A 103 20.50 -0.80 7.34
CA GLY A 103 20.97 -1.54 8.51
C GLY A 103 22.28 -1.01 9.11
N THR A 104 23.06 -0.25 8.36
CA THR A 104 24.31 0.39 8.86
C THR A 104 24.04 1.57 9.80
N MET A 105 22.80 2.09 9.83
CA MET A 105 22.43 3.23 10.65
C MET A 105 22.46 2.87 12.15
N PRO A 106 22.87 3.80 13.05
CA PRO A 106 22.79 3.57 14.48
C PRO A 106 21.36 3.19 14.90
N ARG A 107 21.21 2.01 15.48
CA ARG A 107 19.90 1.38 15.75
C ARG A 107 18.95 2.31 16.50
N GLN A 108 19.42 2.95 17.56
CA GLN A 108 18.59 3.80 18.41
C GLN A 108 18.08 5.03 17.63
N SER A 109 18.96 5.69 16.89
CA SER A 109 18.60 6.83 16.04
C SER A 109 17.58 6.43 14.98
N PHE A 110 17.81 5.31 14.28
CA PHE A 110 16.87 4.81 13.27
C PHE A 110 15.48 4.54 13.84
N VAL A 111 15.39 3.85 14.98
CA VAL A 111 14.10 3.51 15.61
C VAL A 111 13.36 4.76 16.07
N LEU A 112 14.06 5.72 16.69
CA LEU A 112 13.44 6.96 17.15
C LEU A 112 12.93 7.80 15.97
N THR A 113 13.74 7.99 14.93
CA THR A 113 13.34 8.72 13.73
C THR A 113 12.16 8.04 13.03
N LYS A 114 12.21 6.71 12.84
CA LYS A 114 11.09 5.94 12.27
C LYS A 114 9.80 6.12 13.07
N ARG A 115 9.87 6.11 14.40
CA ARG A 115 8.71 6.36 15.26
C ARG A 115 8.18 7.78 15.11
N GLN A 116 9.05 8.78 15.07
CA GLN A 116 8.65 10.18 14.88
C GLN A 116 7.96 10.41 13.53
N LEU A 117 8.51 9.86 12.45
CA LEU A 117 7.92 9.94 11.11
C LEU A 117 6.52 9.33 11.05
N ARG A 118 6.31 8.20 11.74
CA ARG A 118 5.03 7.48 11.76
C ARG A 118 4.05 7.99 12.83
N ALA A 119 4.50 8.83 13.77
CA ALA A 119 3.69 9.27 14.90
C ALA A 119 2.40 10.00 14.50
N PRO A 120 2.38 10.90 13.49
CA PRO A 120 1.14 11.57 13.10
C PRO A 120 0.02 10.60 12.66
N ALA A 121 0.35 9.65 11.79
CA ALA A 121 -0.60 8.61 11.35
C ALA A 121 -1.09 7.77 12.55
N MET A 122 -0.19 7.39 13.45
CA MET A 122 -0.55 6.62 14.65
C MET A 122 -1.45 7.39 15.61
N GLN A 123 -1.26 8.71 15.75
CA GLN A 123 -2.11 9.58 16.57
C GLN A 123 -3.52 9.68 16.02
N VAL A 124 -3.66 9.87 14.69
CA VAL A 124 -4.97 9.87 14.02
C VAL A 124 -5.68 8.55 14.27
N LEU A 125 -4.99 7.42 14.10
CA LEU A 125 -5.57 6.09 14.32
C LEU A 125 -5.98 5.85 15.77
N ALA A 126 -5.20 6.33 16.74
CA ALA A 126 -5.55 6.22 18.15
C ALA A 126 -6.83 7.02 18.47
N ALA A 127 -7.00 8.21 17.88
CA ALA A 127 -8.20 9.02 18.05
C ALA A 127 -9.44 8.41 17.37
N LEU A 128 -9.27 7.81 16.18
CA LEU A 128 -10.36 7.19 15.42
C LEU A 128 -10.97 5.97 16.11
N LYS A 129 -10.20 5.23 16.92
CA LYS A 129 -10.73 4.10 17.71
C LYS A 129 -11.89 4.49 18.63
N GLN A 130 -12.07 5.77 18.93
CA GLN A 130 -13.11 6.25 19.82
C GLN A 130 -14.40 6.66 19.09
N HIS A 131 -14.35 6.95 17.78
CA HIS A 131 -15.46 7.62 17.06
C HIS A 131 -15.63 7.24 15.57
N ALA A 132 -14.86 6.30 15.03
CA ALA A 132 -14.96 5.94 13.62
C ALA A 132 -16.22 5.11 13.32
N VAL A 133 -16.82 5.36 12.14
CA VAL A 133 -17.73 4.39 11.51
C VAL A 133 -16.98 3.07 11.42
N ASP A 134 -17.60 1.98 11.87
CA ASP A 134 -17.02 0.66 11.75
C ASP A 134 -17.11 0.20 10.29
N VAL A 135 -16.15 0.66 9.49
CA VAL A 135 -15.97 0.25 8.10
C VAL A 135 -15.81 -1.27 7.99
N THR A 136 -15.28 -1.92 9.03
CA THR A 136 -15.14 -3.38 9.03
C THR A 136 -16.48 -4.09 9.26
N ALA A 137 -17.40 -3.51 10.04
CA ALA A 137 -18.78 -3.99 10.11
C ALA A 137 -19.50 -3.89 8.75
N GLU A 138 -19.27 -2.81 7.98
CA GLU A 138 -19.82 -2.67 6.62
C GLU A 138 -19.43 -3.82 5.70
N TRP A 139 -18.21 -4.36 5.83
CA TRP A 139 -17.75 -5.51 5.04
C TRP A 139 -18.58 -6.77 5.25
N HIS A 140 -19.26 -6.89 6.39
CA HIS A 140 -20.09 -8.04 6.71
C HIS A 140 -21.55 -7.91 6.25
N THR A 141 -21.94 -6.74 5.73
CA THR A 141 -23.29 -6.50 5.22
C THR A 141 -23.59 -7.34 3.97
N PRO A 142 -24.86 -7.71 3.72
CA PRO A 142 -25.24 -8.43 2.50
C PRO A 142 -24.79 -7.72 1.22
N ARG A 143 -24.97 -6.38 1.17
CA ARG A 143 -24.58 -5.53 0.03
C ARG A 143 -23.11 -5.70 -0.34
N VAL A 144 -22.21 -5.60 0.64
CA VAL A 144 -20.75 -5.68 0.38
C VAL A 144 -20.34 -7.11 0.05
N LYS A 145 -20.90 -8.11 0.74
CA LYS A 145 -20.64 -9.53 0.42
C LYS A 145 -21.06 -9.89 -1.00
N GLU A 146 -22.21 -9.40 -1.45
CA GLU A 146 -22.69 -9.62 -2.81
C GLU A 146 -21.77 -8.96 -3.84
N ALA A 147 -21.35 -7.72 -3.61
CA ALA A 147 -20.42 -7.01 -4.49
C ALA A 147 -19.06 -7.74 -4.61
N ILE A 148 -18.51 -8.22 -3.49
CA ILE A 148 -17.30 -9.06 -3.48
C ILE A 148 -17.52 -10.34 -4.29
N GLN A 149 -18.66 -11.03 -4.10
CA GLN A 149 -18.96 -12.27 -4.82
C GLN A 149 -19.05 -12.04 -6.33
N GLN A 150 -19.70 -10.96 -6.76
CA GLN A 150 -19.80 -10.58 -8.17
C GLN A 150 -18.41 -10.30 -8.77
N PHE A 151 -17.56 -9.55 -8.05
CA PHE A 151 -16.20 -9.27 -8.47
C PHE A 151 -15.34 -10.54 -8.60
N VAL A 152 -15.39 -11.44 -7.62
CA VAL A 152 -14.68 -12.72 -7.65
C VAL A 152 -15.14 -13.56 -8.84
N ASN A 153 -16.45 -13.70 -9.04
CA ASN A 153 -17.01 -14.47 -10.16
C ASN A 153 -16.57 -13.91 -11.52
N ALA A 154 -16.58 -12.59 -11.68
CA ALA A 154 -16.16 -11.93 -12.92
C ALA A 154 -14.65 -12.09 -13.16
N THR A 155 -13.84 -12.09 -12.11
CA THR A 155 -12.38 -12.21 -12.20
C THR A 155 -11.96 -13.64 -12.54
N LEU A 156 -12.60 -14.64 -11.93
CA LEU A 156 -12.29 -16.06 -12.20
C LEU A 156 -12.70 -16.46 -13.62
N LYS A 157 -13.85 -16.00 -14.13
CA LYS A 157 -14.29 -16.25 -15.51
C LYS A 157 -13.36 -15.70 -16.59
N ARG A 158 -12.48 -14.75 -16.27
CA ARG A 158 -11.50 -14.18 -17.21
C ARG A 158 -10.22 -15.02 -17.30
N ARG A 159 -10.07 -16.06 -16.46
CA ARG A 159 -8.91 -16.96 -16.45
C ARG A 159 -9.14 -18.28 -17.19
N ASP A 160 -10.37 -18.54 -17.61
CA ASP A 160 -10.76 -19.62 -18.52
C ASP A 160 -10.79 -19.12 -19.96
#